data_AF-A0A318LV72-F1
#
_entry.id   AF-A0A318LV72-F1
#
_cell.length_a   1.000
_cell.length_b   1.000
_cell.length_c   1.000
_cell.angle_alpha   90.00
_cell.angle_beta   90.00
_cell.angle_gamma   90.00
#
_symmetry.space_group_name_H-M   'P 1'
#
loop_
_entity.id
_entity.type
_entity.pdbx_description
1 polymer ?
#
loop_
_entity_poly.entity_id
_entity_poly.type
_entity_poly.pdbx_seq_one_letter_code
_entity_poly.pdbx_strand_id
1 'polypeptide(L)'
;MAAPKVAGAPAPAAGGGYKFKADELESVIQRWEDLRDALKTDERDAERMAHVQGPGREFASGDFANLANPSGKAFLEANQRMQKYVAQYIDALRKAKQSISTQEEQAQSDVARAGEQSA
;
A
#
# COMPACT_ATOMS: atom_id res chain seq x y z
N MET A 1 8.72 16.87 17.01
CA MET A 1 9.34 16.30 15.80
C MET A 1 8.23 16.04 14.80
N ALA A 2 8.26 16.71 13.64
CA ALA A 2 7.20 16.63 12.64
C ALA A 2 7.45 15.44 11.69
N ALA A 3 6.40 14.66 11.41
CA ALA A 3 6.46 13.53 10.48
C ALA A 3 6.76 14.01 9.04
N PRO A 4 7.51 13.23 8.25
CA PRO A 4 7.81 13.58 6.86
C PRO A 4 6.51 13.55 6.04
N LYS A 5 6.29 14.61 5.26
CA LYS A 5 5.24 14.67 4.24
C LYS A 5 5.61 13.69 3.12
N VAL A 6 4.90 12.58 3.04
CA VAL A 6 4.91 11.74 1.84
C VAL A 6 4.18 12.55 0.75
N ALA A 7 4.96 13.12 -0.18
CA ALA A 7 4.41 13.71 -1.39
C ALA A 7 3.81 12.57 -2.24
N GLY A 8 2.48 12.52 -2.38
CA GLY A 8 1.85 11.60 -3.34
C GLY A 8 0.47 11.05 -3.02
N ALA A 9 -0.15 11.35 -1.87
CA ALA A 9 -1.54 10.93 -1.64
C ALA A 9 -2.50 12.01 -2.20
N PRO A 10 -3.29 11.73 -3.26
CA PRO A 10 -4.30 12.69 -3.72
C PRO A 10 -5.37 12.86 -2.65
N ALA A 11 -5.73 14.11 -2.36
CA ALA A 11 -6.86 14.44 -1.49
C ALA A 11 -8.16 13.93 -2.13
N PRO A 12 -9.17 13.49 -1.34
CA PRO A 12 -10.46 13.13 -1.88
C PRO A 12 -11.08 14.37 -2.54
N ALA A 13 -11.24 14.32 -3.86
CA ALA A 13 -11.73 15.45 -4.64
C ALA A 13 -13.19 15.74 -4.27
N ALA A 14 -13.41 16.85 -3.58
CA ALA A 14 -14.72 17.44 -3.40
C ALA A 14 -15.16 18.07 -4.73
N GLY A 15 -16.30 17.60 -5.27
CA GLY A 15 -17.10 18.33 -6.26
C GLY A 15 -16.35 18.78 -7.53
N GLY A 16 -16.15 17.88 -8.47
CA GLY A 16 -15.69 18.21 -9.81
C GLY A 16 -15.39 16.93 -10.58
N GLY A 17 -16.07 16.72 -11.71
CA GLY A 17 -16.03 15.48 -12.49
C GLY A 17 -14.64 15.14 -13.00
N TYR A 18 -13.82 14.51 -12.16
CA TYR A 18 -12.70 13.71 -12.59
C TYR A 18 -13.26 12.33 -12.94
N LYS A 19 -13.41 12.05 -14.24
CA LYS A 19 -13.40 10.65 -14.70
C LYS A 19 -12.00 10.13 -14.43
N PHE A 20 -11.75 9.60 -13.23
CA PHE A 20 -10.66 8.64 -13.06
C PHE A 20 -10.93 7.55 -14.10
N LYS A 21 -10.16 7.52 -15.19
CA LYS A 21 -10.32 6.42 -16.14
C LYS A 21 -10.00 5.16 -15.35
N ALA A 22 -10.88 4.16 -15.41
CA ALA A 22 -10.69 2.91 -14.66
C ALA A 22 -9.28 2.32 -14.86
N ASP A 23 -8.70 2.54 -16.04
CA ASP A 23 -7.33 2.18 -16.42
C ASP A 23 -6.24 2.89 -15.57
N GLU A 24 -6.44 4.17 -15.22
CA GLU A 24 -5.52 4.90 -14.35
C GLU A 24 -5.55 4.33 -12.93
N LEU A 25 -6.74 4.01 -12.42
CA LEU A 25 -6.89 3.40 -11.10
C LEU A 25 -6.28 2.00 -11.05
N GLU A 26 -6.42 1.22 -12.12
CA GLU A 26 -5.77 -0.09 -12.23
C GLU A 26 -4.24 0.04 -12.22
N SER A 27 -3.69 1.01 -12.98
CA SER A 27 -2.25 1.25 -12.99
C SER A 27 -1.71 1.65 -11.61
N VAL A 28 -2.51 2.39 -10.82
CA VAL A 28 -2.15 2.77 -9.45
C VAL A 28 -2.20 1.54 -8.55
N ILE A 29 -3.25 0.71 -8.62
CA ILE A 29 -3.35 -0.55 -7.87
C ILE A 29 -2.13 -1.44 -8.15
N GLN A 30 -1.74 -1.60 -9.41
CA GLN A 30 -0.58 -2.40 -9.79
C GLN A 30 0.70 -1.91 -9.11
N ARG A 31 0.97 -0.60 -9.11
CA ARG A 31 2.17 -0.04 -8.45
C ARG A 31 2.18 -0.30 -6.94
N TRP A 32 1.02 -0.29 -6.28
CA TRP A 32 0.93 -0.62 -4.86
C TRP A 32 1.13 -2.11 -4.61
N GLU A 33 0.65 -2.97 -5.51
CA GLU A 33 0.92 -4.42 -5.46
C GLU A 33 2.40 -4.72 -5.64
N ASP A 34 3.06 -4.05 -6.59
CA ASP A 34 4.51 -4.15 -6.79
C ASP A 34 5.27 -3.72 -5.53
N LEU A 35 4.87 -2.59 -4.91
CA LEU A 35 5.45 -2.13 -3.64
C LEU A 35 5.24 -3.14 -2.51
N ARG A 36 4.04 -3.72 -2.39
CA ARG A 36 3.76 -4.75 -1.37
C ARG A 36 4.70 -5.94 -1.54
N ASP A 37 4.92 -6.38 -2.76
CA ASP A 37 5.72 -7.57 -3.05
C ASP A 37 7.22 -7.28 -2.89
N ALA A 38 7.66 -6.05 -3.18
CA ALA A 38 8.99 -5.56 -2.77
C ALA A 38 9.16 -5.57 -1.24
N LEU A 39 8.19 -5.05 -0.48
CA LEU A 39 8.24 -5.03 0.98
C LEU A 39 8.31 -6.44 1.59
N LYS A 40 7.61 -7.42 1.02
CA LYS A 40 7.72 -8.84 1.41
C LYS A 40 9.08 -9.45 1.10
N THR A 41 9.77 -8.93 0.10
CA THR A 41 11.16 -9.33 -0.20
C THR A 41 12.09 -8.73 0.85
N ASP A 42 11.95 -7.42 1.12
CA ASP A 42 12.71 -6.70 2.14
C ASP A 42 12.52 -7.28 3.55
N GLU A 43 11.34 -7.84 3.86
CA GLU A 43 11.09 -8.52 5.14
C GLU A 43 12.10 -9.65 5.40
N ARG A 44 12.47 -10.41 4.36
CA ARG A 44 13.44 -11.52 4.50
C ARG A 44 14.84 -11.01 4.84
N ASP A 45 15.21 -9.85 4.30
CA ASP A 45 16.47 -9.21 4.64
C ASP A 45 16.42 -8.55 6.02
N ALA A 46 15.28 -7.96 6.38
CA ALA A 46 15.04 -7.42 7.72
C ALA A 46 15.09 -8.51 8.80
N GLU A 47 14.59 -9.72 8.53
CA GLU A 47 14.73 -10.87 9.43
C GLU A 47 16.21 -11.20 9.69
N ARG A 48 17.06 -11.19 8.66
CA ARG A 48 18.51 -11.41 8.82
C ARG A 48 19.14 -10.32 9.68
N MET A 49 18.74 -9.06 9.51
CA MET A 49 19.20 -7.95 10.33
C MET A 49 18.72 -8.02 11.78
N ALA A 50 17.54 -8.57 12.04
CA ALA A 50 16.96 -8.72 13.37
C ALA A 50 17.60 -9.87 14.19
N HIS A 51 18.32 -10.77 13.51
CA HIS A 51 18.86 -12.00 14.06
C HIS A 51 20.36 -12.19 13.75
N VAL A 52 21.13 -11.09 13.77
CA VAL A 52 22.59 -11.13 13.65
C VAL A 52 23.18 -11.95 14.79
N GLN A 53 24.14 -12.81 14.43
CA GLN A 53 24.92 -13.62 15.36
C GLN A 53 26.36 -13.08 15.40
N GLY A 54 26.97 -13.10 16.58
CA GLY A 54 28.38 -12.76 16.73
C GLY A 54 29.27 -13.77 15.99
N PRO A 55 30.35 -13.33 15.31
CA PRO A 55 31.23 -14.24 14.56
C PRO A 55 32.05 -15.16 15.47
N GLY A 56 32.20 -14.83 16.75
CA GLY A 56 32.91 -15.63 17.74
C GLY A 56 32.25 -15.62 19.13
N ARG A 57 32.91 -16.27 20.10
CA ARG A 57 32.41 -16.45 21.48
C ARG A 57 32.96 -15.41 22.46
N GLU A 58 33.83 -14.53 22.00
CA GLU A 58 34.38 -13.42 22.75
C GLU A 58 33.32 -12.34 23.00
N PHE A 59 33.55 -11.56 24.05
CA PHE A 59 32.63 -10.51 24.50
C PHE A 59 32.24 -9.54 23.38
N ALA A 60 33.19 -9.09 22.56
CA ALA A 60 32.95 -8.12 21.49
C ALA A 60 31.95 -8.63 20.43
N SER A 61 32.03 -9.91 20.08
CA SER A 61 31.11 -10.55 19.13
C SER A 61 29.67 -10.59 19.66
N GLY A 62 29.51 -10.99 20.92
CA GLY A 62 28.20 -11.02 21.58
C GLY A 62 27.61 -9.62 21.79
N ASP A 63 28.44 -8.67 22.21
CA ASP A 63 28.03 -7.29 22.46
C ASP A 63 27.59 -6.59 21.17
N PHE A 64 28.31 -6.80 20.06
CA PHE A 64 27.88 -6.31 18.76
C PHE A 64 26.50 -6.85 18.35
N ALA A 65 26.28 -8.17 18.47
CA ALA A 65 24.98 -8.75 18.15
C ALA A 65 23.85 -8.18 19.04
N ASN A 66 24.12 -7.97 20.32
CA ASN A 66 23.17 -7.36 21.26
C ASN A 66 22.83 -5.91 20.91
N LEU A 67 23.79 -5.15 20.38
CA LEU A 67 23.59 -3.76 19.94
C LEU A 67 22.94 -3.66 18.55
N ALA A 68 23.26 -4.58 17.63
CA ALA A 68 22.74 -4.56 16.26
C ALA A 68 21.27 -5.01 16.18
N ASN A 69 20.93 -6.12 16.85
CA ASN A 69 19.62 -6.77 16.75
C ASN A 69 18.43 -5.87 17.11
N PRO A 70 18.48 -4.97 18.11
CA PRO A 70 17.39 -4.02 18.39
C PRO A 70 17.02 -3.15 17.18
N SER A 71 18.01 -2.68 16.43
CA SER A 71 17.76 -1.86 15.23
C SER A 71 17.14 -2.69 14.11
N GLY A 72 17.61 -3.92 13.89
CA GLY A 72 17.04 -4.86 12.94
C GLY A 72 15.58 -5.22 13.26
N LYS A 73 15.27 -5.48 14.54
CA LYS A 73 13.89 -5.72 15.00
C LYS A 73 12.99 -4.51 14.75
N ALA A 74 13.46 -3.30 15.08
CA ALA A 74 12.70 -2.09 14.84
C ALA A 74 12.41 -1.86 13.34
N PHE A 75 13.37 -2.18 12.47
CA PHE A 75 13.20 -2.13 11.02
C PHE A 75 12.21 -3.19 10.51
N LEU A 76 12.32 -4.43 10.97
CA LEU A 76 11.39 -5.52 10.64
C LEU A 76 9.94 -5.15 11.02
N GLU A 77 9.73 -4.66 12.24
CA GLU A 77 8.40 -4.21 12.67
C GLU A 77 7.87 -3.05 11.83
N ALA A 78 8.74 -2.11 11.42
CA ALA A 78 8.35 -1.00 10.56
C ALA A 78 7.95 -1.48 9.15
N ASN A 79 8.70 -2.42 8.57
CA ASN A 79 8.38 -3.05 7.30
C ASN A 79 7.01 -3.75 7.37
N GLN A 80 6.76 -4.54 8.41
CA GLN A 80 5.47 -5.24 8.60
C GLN A 80 4.29 -4.27 8.75
N ARG A 81 4.47 -3.15 9.47
CA ARG A 81 3.46 -2.08 9.53
C ARG A 81 3.19 -1.47 8.15
N MET A 82 4.23 -1.27 7.35
CA MET A 82 4.09 -0.76 5.98
C MET A 82 3.33 -1.75 5.09
N GLN A 83 3.66 -3.04 5.13
CA GLN A 83 2.94 -4.07 4.40
C GLN A 83 1.44 -4.06 4.72
N LYS A 84 1.09 -3.96 6.01
CA LYS A 84 -0.30 -3.87 6.45
C LYS A 84 -1.01 -2.63 5.88
N TYR A 85 -0.35 -1.48 5.95
CA TYR A 85 -0.90 -0.24 5.38
C TYR A 85 -1.13 -0.36 3.87
N VAL A 86 -0.14 -0.85 3.13
CA VAL A 86 -0.23 -1.04 1.67
C VAL A 86 -1.37 -1.98 1.31
N ALA A 87 -1.52 -3.11 2.01
CA ALA A 87 -2.62 -4.04 1.77
C ALA A 87 -4.00 -3.39 1.98
N GLN A 88 -4.16 -2.65 3.08
CA GLN A 88 -5.41 -1.91 3.36
C GLN A 88 -5.70 -0.84 2.31
N TYR A 89 -4.66 -0.20 1.77
CA TYR A 89 -4.81 0.82 0.74
C TYR A 89 -5.20 0.22 -0.61
N ILE A 90 -4.59 -0.92 -1.01
CA ILE A 90 -5.00 -1.68 -2.19
C ILE A 90 -6.48 -2.07 -2.09
N ASP A 91 -6.93 -2.57 -0.93
CA ASP A 91 -8.34 -2.91 -0.71
C ASP A 91 -9.27 -1.70 -0.86
N ALA A 92 -8.86 -0.53 -0.36
CA ALA A 92 -9.62 0.70 -0.51
C ALA A 92 -9.72 1.14 -1.98
N LEU A 93 -8.62 1.05 -2.75
CA LEU A 93 -8.60 1.36 -4.18
C LEU A 93 -9.50 0.40 -4.97
N ARG A 94 -9.45 -0.91 -4.68
CA ARG A 94 -10.31 -1.92 -5.31
C ARG A 94 -11.80 -1.66 -5.04
N LYS A 95 -12.16 -1.31 -3.79
CA LYS A 95 -13.54 -0.91 -3.44
C LYS A 95 -13.99 0.35 -4.17
N ALA A 96 -13.12 1.36 -4.27
CA ALA A 96 -13.40 2.58 -5.02
C ALA A 96 -13.65 2.27 -6.51
N LYS A 97 -12.82 1.42 -7.12
CA LYS A 97 -12.99 0.95 -8.51
C LYS A 97 -14.36 0.30 -8.74
N GLN A 98 -14.74 -0.60 -7.84
CA GLN A 98 -16.04 -1.29 -7.92
C GLN A 98 -17.21 -0.30 -7.81
N SER A 99 -17.14 0.66 -6.88
CA SER A 99 -18.20 1.66 -6.71
C SER A 99 -18.40 2.53 -7.96
N ILE A 100 -17.30 2.91 -8.63
CA ILE A 100 -17.36 3.67 -9.89
C ILE A 100 -18.06 2.84 -10.99
N SER A 101 -17.68 1.57 -11.16
CA SER A 101 -18.31 0.67 -12.16
C SER A 101 -19.81 0.56 -11.95
N THR A 102 -20.26 0.32 -10.71
CA THR A 102 -21.69 0.19 -10.39
C THR A 102 -22.46 1.49 -10.65
N GLN A 103 -21.86 2.65 -10.35
CA GLN A 103 -22.50 3.95 -10.64
C GLN A 103 -22.62 4.20 -12.14
N GLU A 104 -21.60 3.84 -12.93
CA GLU A 104 -21.64 3.98 -14.39
C GLU A 104 -22.68 3.05 -15.03
N GLU A 105 -22.76 1.79 -14.59
CA GLU A 105 -23.79 0.83 -15.02
C GLU A 105 -25.21 1.33 -14.72
N GLN A 106 -25.43 1.84 -13.50
CA GLN A 106 -26.73 2.39 -13.10
C GLN A 106 -27.11 3.59 -13.97
N ALA A 107 -26.18 4.54 -14.17
CA ALA A 107 -26.41 5.70 -15.02
C ALA A 107 -26.73 5.32 -16.47
N GLN A 108 -26.03 4.33 -17.04
CA GLN A 108 -26.34 3.80 -18.37
C GLN A 108 -27.74 3.18 -18.43
N SER A 109 -28.12 2.40 -17.41
CA SER A 109 -29.43 1.77 -17.33
C SER A 109 -30.57 2.81 -17.22
N ASP A 110 -30.36 3.89 -16.48
CA ASP A 110 -31.35 4.95 -16.30
C ASP A 110 -31.49 5.81 -17.58
N VAL A 111 -30.40 6.07 -18.29
CA VAL A 111 -30.42 6.72 -19.61
C VAL A 111 -31.15 5.84 -20.64
N ALA A 112 -30.87 4.53 -20.67
CA ALA A 112 -31.55 3.60 -21.57
C ALA A 112 -33.07 3.57 -21.30
N ARG A 113 -33.47 3.47 -20.02
CA ARG A 113 -34.88 3.49 -19.61
C ARG A 113 -35.58 4.81 -19.95
N ALA A 114 -34.90 5.94 -19.76
CA ALA A 114 -35.43 7.25 -20.13
C ALA A 114 -35.59 7.40 -21.66
N GLY A 115 -34.67 6.82 -22.45
CA GLY A 115 -34.77 6.78 -23.91
C GLY A 115 -35.95 5.94 -24.42
N GLU A 116 -36.22 4.79 -23.79
CA GLU A 116 -37.37 3.92 -24.13
C GLU A 116 -38.72 4.55 -23.77
N GLN A 117 -38.79 5.39 -22.74
CA GLN A 117 -40.02 6.11 -22.36
C GLN A 117 -40.30 7.34 -23.22
N SER A 118 -39.34 7.77 -24.04
CA SER A 118 -39.42 8.98 -24.87
C SER A 118 -39.68 8.69 -26.36
N ALA A 119 -39.89 7.42 -26.73
CA ALA A 119 -40.19 6.93 -28.08
C ALA A 119 -41.63 6.37 -28.15
#